data_AF-A0A354M6D7-F1
#
_entry.id   AF-A0A354M6D7-F1
#
_cell.length_a   1.000
_cell.length_b   1.000
_cell.length_c   1.000
_cell.angle_alpha   90.00
_cell.angle_beta   90.00
_cell.angle_gamma   90.00
#
_symmetry.space_group_name_H-M   'P 1'
#
loop_
_entity.id
_entity.type
_entity.pdbx_description
1 polymer ?
#
loop_
_entity_poly.entity_id
_entity_poly.type
_entity_poly.pdbx_seq_one_letter_code
_entity_poly.pdbx_strand_id
1 'polypeptide(L)' 'MAKVNKDMNETAKRIAREYGVGKVYVNDKGEYFTDKCNAYNSVDDRKKIRVIDCTTTIMKTEDDKDEQINTD' A
#
# COMPACT_ATOMS: atom_id res chain seq x y z
N MET A 1 -18.84 9.80 -6.03
CA MET A 1 -17.69 9.26 -6.80
C MET A 1 -16.54 9.01 -5.84
N ALA A 2 -15.84 7.89 -6.03
CA ALA A 2 -15.04 7.16 -5.04
C ALA A 2 -13.90 7.96 -4.39
N LYS A 3 -14.06 8.32 -3.12
CA LYS A 3 -12.99 8.89 -2.28
C LYS A 3 -12.11 7.83 -1.60
N VAL A 4 -12.47 6.55 -1.74
CA VAL A 4 -11.87 5.42 -0.99
C VAL A 4 -10.53 4.93 -1.57
N ASN A 5 -10.18 5.31 -2.80
CA ASN A 5 -9.05 4.68 -3.50
C ASN A 5 -7.65 5.27 -3.23
N LYS A 6 -7.55 6.49 -2.69
CA LYS A 6 -6.24 7.15 -2.50
C LYS A 6 -5.58 6.74 -1.18
N ASP A 7 -6.33 6.80 -0.08
CA ASP A 7 -5.91 6.37 1.26
C ASP A 7 -5.42 4.92 1.34
N MET A 8 -6.07 4.02 0.57
CA MET A 8 -5.70 2.60 0.61
C MET A 8 -4.29 2.34 0.08
N ASN A 9 -3.87 3.11 -0.93
CA ASN A 9 -2.54 2.96 -1.51
C ASN A 9 -1.47 3.56 -0.57
N GLU A 10 -1.76 4.66 0.10
CA GLU A 10 -0.85 5.28 1.08
C GLU A 10 -0.66 4.39 2.31
N THR A 11 -1.75 3.80 2.82
CA THR A 11 -1.70 2.86 3.95
C THR A 11 -0.89 1.62 3.58
N ALA A 12 -1.15 1.02 2.40
CA ALA A 12 -0.38 -0.11 1.90
C ALA A 12 1.10 0.22 1.73
N LYS A 13 1.45 1.40 1.20
CA LYS A 13 2.84 1.86 1.08
C LYS A 13 3.52 2.03 2.43
N ARG A 14 2.80 2.57 3.44
CA ARG A 14 3.32 2.71 4.80
C ARG A 14 3.64 1.35 5.42
N ILE A 15 2.72 0.39 5.31
CA ILE A 15 2.92 -0.99 5.80
C ILE A 15 4.07 -1.67 5.03
N ALA A 16 4.10 -1.52 3.71
CA ALA A 16 5.19 -2.04 2.88
C ALA A 16 6.56 -1.54 3.33
N ARG A 17 6.67 -0.24 3.64
CA ARG A 17 7.91 0.40 4.12
C ARG A 17 8.28 -0.03 5.55
N GLU A 18 7.31 -0.10 6.45
CA GLU A 18 7.51 -0.48 7.85
C GLU A 18 7.99 -1.94 7.98
N TYR A 19 7.44 -2.83 7.17
CA TYR A 19 7.78 -4.26 7.17
C TYR A 19 8.82 -4.65 6.11
N GLY A 20 9.27 -3.71 5.28
CA GLY A 20 10.26 -3.96 4.21
C GLY A 20 9.78 -4.91 3.11
N VAL A 21 8.48 -4.98 2.86
CA VAL A 21 7.89 -5.89 1.87
C VAL A 21 7.54 -5.18 0.57
N GLY A 22 7.78 -5.83 -0.58
CA GLY A 22 7.48 -5.25 -1.88
C GLY A 22 5.99 -5.21 -2.24
N LYS A 23 5.14 -5.99 -1.56
CA LYS A 23 3.71 -6.12 -1.88
C LYS A 23 2.90 -6.21 -0.60
N VAL A 24 1.70 -5.65 -0.63
CA VAL A 24 0.72 -5.74 0.45
C VAL A 24 -0.58 -6.27 -0.13
N TYR A 25 -1.19 -7.21 0.58
CA TYR A 25 -2.44 -7.85 0.21
C TYR A 25 -3.57 -7.20 1.00
N VAL A 26 -4.68 -6.88 0.34
CA VAL A 26 -5.85 -6.28 0.96
C VAL A 26 -7.05 -7.17 0.68
N ASN A 27 -7.79 -7.50 1.73
CA ASN A 27 -8.97 -8.33 1.61
C ASN A 27 -10.25 -7.50 1.35
N ASP A 28 -11.39 -8.16 1.11
CA ASP A 28 -12.69 -7.50 0.86
C ASP A 28 -13.18 -6.62 2.03
N LYS A 29 -12.66 -6.90 3.24
CA LYS A 29 -12.97 -6.16 4.47
C LYS A 29 -12.08 -4.92 4.65
N GLY A 30 -11.09 -4.71 3.79
CA GLY A 30 -10.13 -3.61 3.89
C GLY A 30 -8.98 -3.85 4.88
N GLU A 31 -8.75 -5.09 5.32
CA GLU A 31 -7.62 -5.47 6.16
C GLU A 31 -6.37 -5.68 5.30
N TYR A 32 -5.22 -5.21 5.80
CA TYR A 32 -3.93 -5.26 5.11
C TYR A 32 -3.06 -6.39 5.67
N PHE A 33 -2.39 -7.11 4.78
CA PHE A 33 -1.53 -8.23 5.12
C PHE A 33 -0.23 -8.14 4.31
N THR A 34 0.89 -8.44 4.96
CA THR A 34 2.21 -8.55 4.31
C THR A 34 2.40 -9.93 3.68
N ASP A 35 1.63 -10.93 4.12
CA ASP A 35 1.67 -12.31 3.63
C ASP A 35 0.35 -12.73 2.96
N LYS A 36 0.48 -13.47 1.86
CA LYS A 36 -0.66 -13.90 1.03
C LYS A 36 -1.52 -14.96 1.73
N CYS A 37 -0.91 -15.87 2.50
CA CYS A 37 -1.64 -16.90 3.25
C CYS A 37 -2.45 -16.27 4.38
N ASN A 38 -1.89 -15.31 5.10
CA ASN A 38 -2.62 -14.57 6.13
C ASN A 38 -3.83 -13.82 5.56
N ALA A 39 -3.65 -13.21 4.38
CA ALA A 39 -4.74 -12.56 3.69
C ALA A 39 -5.85 -13.55 3.32
N TYR A 40 -5.48 -14.74 2.80
CA TYR A 40 -6.45 -15.81 2.47
C TYR A 40 -7.15 -16.40 3.67
N ASN A 41 -6.48 -16.52 4.81
CA ASN A 41 -7.12 -17.01 6.03
C ASN A 41 -8.20 -16.05 6.54
N SER A 42 -8.11 -14.77 6.18
CA SER A 42 -9.04 -13.72 6.62
C SER A 42 -10.28 -13.56 5.71
N VAL A 43 -10.34 -14.24 4.55
CA VAL A 43 -11.49 -14.22 3.63
C VAL A 43 -11.82 -15.58 3.01
N ASP A 44 -13.12 -15.84 2.84
CA ASP A 44 -13.63 -17.08 2.25
C ASP A 44 -13.27 -17.23 0.76
N ASP A 45 -13.47 -16.16 -0.03
CA ASP A 45 -13.12 -16.15 -1.45
C ASP A 45 -11.74 -15.52 -1.69
N ARG A 46 -10.81 -16.34 -2.17
CA ARG A 46 -9.42 -15.95 -2.47
C ARG A 46 -9.31 -14.97 -3.64
N LYS A 47 -10.32 -14.87 -4.51
CA LYS A 47 -10.31 -13.93 -5.65
C LYS A 47 -10.65 -12.50 -5.22
N LYS A 48 -11.23 -12.32 -4.03
CA LYS A 48 -11.49 -11.02 -3.42
C LYS A 48 -10.24 -10.32 -2.86
N ILE A 49 -9.10 -10.99 -2.85
CA ILE A 49 -7.85 -10.37 -2.40
C ILE A 49 -7.25 -9.51 -3.50
N ARG A 50 -7.02 -8.24 -3.18
CA ARG A 50 -6.30 -7.30 -4.03
C ARG A 50 -4.83 -7.29 -3.62
N VAL A 51 -3.94 -7.28 -4.61
CA VAL A 51 -2.51 -7.14 -4.39
C VAL A 51 -2.12 -5.72 -4.75
N ILE A 52 -1.53 -5.00 -3.80
CA ILE A 52 -0.96 -3.68 -4.02
C ILE A 52 0.55 -3.89 -4.12
N ASP A 53 1.08 -3.72 -5.32
CA ASP A 53 2.51 -3.77 -5.56
C ASP A 53 3.14 -2.43 -5.16
N CYS A 54 3.96 -2.45 -4.10
CA CYS A 54 4.64 -1.29 -3.56
C CYS A 54 6.12 -1.25 -3.94
N THR A 55 6.64 -2.23 -4.70
CA THR A 55 8.06 -2.32 -5.07
C THR A 55 8.54 -1.07 -5.80
N THR A 56 7.70 -0.50 -6.66
CA THR A 56 8.00 0.71 -7.43
C THR A 56 8.08 1.97 -6.57
N THR A 57 7.46 1.96 -5.39
CA THR A 57 7.53 3.06 -4.43
C THR A 57 8.76 2.93 -3.52
N ILE A 58 9.14 1.71 -3.14
CA ILE A 58 10.35 1.47 -2.31
C ILE A 58 11.62 1.87 -3.08
N MET A 59 11.65 1.65 -4.41
CA MET A 59 12.78 2.05 -5.26
C MET A 59 12.85 3.55 -5.58
N LYS A 60 11.77 4.32 -5.35
CA LYS A 60 11.72 5.77 -5.62
C LYS A 60 11.76 6.59 -4.33
N THR A 61 12.75 6.36 -3.48
CA THR A 61 13.11 7.36 -2.45
C THR A 61 14.28 8.20 -2.96
N GLU A 62 14.10 8.81 -4.14
CA GLU A 62 15.02 9.82 -4.69
C GLU A 62 14.32 11.15 -5.02
N ASP A 63 13.03 11.33 -4.68
CA ASP A 63 12.34 12.59 -4.94
C ASP A 63 11.19 12.83 -3.93
N ASP A 64 11.56 13.36 -2.77
CA ASP A 64 10.77 14.37 -2.07
C ASP A 64 11.81 15.36 -1.52
N LYS A 65 12.53 16.00 -2.45
CA LYS A 65 13.24 17.24 -2.16
C LYS A 65 12.17 18.28 -1.91
N ASP A 66 12.18 18.84 -0.70
CA ASP A 66 11.94 20.25 -0.45
C ASP A 66 12.16 21.10 -1.71
N GLU A 67 11.10 21.65 -2.30
CA GLU A 67 11.18 22.94 -2.96
C GLU A 67 9.80 23.59 -3.12
N GLN A 68 9.48 24.50 -2.20
CA GLN A 68 9.06 25.86 -2.58
C GLN A 68 9.33 26.80 -1.39
N ILE A 69 10.62 27.08 -1.21
CA ILE A 69 11.07 28.39 -0.75
C ILE A 69 10.65 29.41 -1.81
N ASN A 70 9.62 30.21 -1.52
CA ASN A 70 9.47 31.52 -2.13
C ASN A 70 9.57 32.54 -1.00
N THR A 71 10.78 33.06 -0.80
CA THR A 71 11.01 34.35 -0.17
C THR A 71 11.04 35.39 -1.29
N ASP A 72 10.07 36.30 -1.28
CA ASP A 72 10.23 37.70 -1.69
C ASP A 72 9.54 38.57 -0.64
#